data_AF-A0A8K9WRY0-F1
#
_entry.id   AF-A0A8K9WRY0-F1
#
_cell.length_a   1.000
_cell.length_b   1.000
_cell.length_c   1.000
_cell.angle_alpha   90.00
_cell.angle_beta   90.00
_cell.angle_gamma   90.00
#
_symmetry.space_group_name_H-M   'P 1'
#
loop_
_entity.id
_entity.type
_entity.pdbx_description
1 polymer ?
#
loop_
_entity_poly.entity_id
_entity_poly.type
_entity_poly.pdbx_seq_one_letter_code
_entity_poly.pdbx_strand_id
1 'polypeptide(L)'
;MHWIHQAPGKGLEWIIYYHSDRSKSNAQVVQGRFTASKDRTNFFLHISQLKPEDSALYYCAATMSFSFGPDMTPISSQKVGVYLQGPTLQELRTDGTVPVTCLLVGLSLGDFSVSWKVDGVVASQGGVTPTPKDHSNGTQTEQIMFNVSARDWHAHKRVSCEVKQRCSSQAQEELFYPPNTSLCKKNVIKTEM
;
A
#
# COMPACT_ATOMS: atom_id res chain seq x y z
N MET A 1 20.98 -3.06 -3.13
CA MET A 1 20.21 -3.55 -1.97
C MET A 1 20.94 -3.15 -0.70
N HIS A 2 20.20 -2.90 0.37
CA HIS A 2 20.73 -2.39 1.62
C HIS A 2 20.17 -3.20 2.78
N TRP A 3 20.99 -3.38 3.81
CA TRP A 3 20.56 -3.77 5.13
C TRP A 3 20.64 -2.58 6.07
N ILE A 4 19.61 -2.43 6.88
CA ILE A 4 19.44 -1.34 7.84
C ILE A 4 19.01 -2.00 9.15
N HIS A 5 19.51 -1.51 10.28
CA HIS A 5 19.04 -1.94 11.59
C HIS A 5 18.49 -0.78 12.42
N GLN A 6 17.57 -1.09 13.32
CA GLN A 6 16.99 -0.14 14.25
C GLN A 6 17.03 -0.71 15.67
N ALA A 7 17.88 -0.11 16.51
CA ALA A 7 17.88 -0.42 17.94
C ALA A 7 16.68 0.24 18.65
N PRO A 8 16.18 -0.34 19.76
CA PRO A 8 15.10 0.25 20.53
C PRO A 8 15.43 1.70 20.96
N GLY A 9 14.56 2.65 20.62
CA GLY A 9 14.74 4.07 20.95
C GLY A 9 15.78 4.81 20.10
N LYS A 10 16.30 4.20 19.04
CA LYS A 10 17.21 4.84 18.07
C LYS A 10 16.59 4.94 16.67
N GLY A 11 17.18 5.84 15.87
CA GLY A 11 16.87 5.96 14.45
C GLY A 11 17.36 4.74 13.65
N LEU A 12 17.07 4.76 12.36
CA LEU A 12 17.54 3.74 11.42
C LEU A 12 19.01 3.96 11.07
N GLU A 13 19.81 2.91 11.22
CA GLU A 13 21.23 2.92 10.93
C GLU A 13 21.52 1.98 9.75
N TRP A 14 22.18 2.48 8.71
CA TRP A 14 22.60 1.66 7.58
C TRP A 14 23.78 0.76 7.97
N ILE A 15 23.72 -0.53 7.61
CA ILE A 15 24.75 -1.52 7.99
C ILE A 15 25.47 -2.16 6.80
N ILE A 16 24.77 -2.47 5.70
CA ILE A 16 25.40 -3.08 4.51
C ILE A 16 24.78 -2.50 3.24
N TYR A 17 25.62 -2.23 2.26
CA TYR A 17 25.27 -2.00 0.87
C TYR A 17 25.76 -3.16 0.05
N TYR A 18 24.88 -3.71 -0.77
CA TYR A 18 25.14 -4.82 -1.64
C TYR A 18 24.66 -4.51 -3.04
N HIS A 19 25.60 -4.35 -3.96
CA HIS A 19 25.35 -4.26 -5.40
C HIS A 19 25.69 -5.59 -6.08
N SER A 20 26.88 -6.12 -5.81
CA SER A 20 27.33 -7.45 -6.26
C SER A 20 28.37 -8.02 -5.28
N ASP A 21 28.76 -9.28 -5.45
CA ASP A 21 29.79 -9.89 -4.58
C ASP A 21 31.13 -9.13 -4.56
N ARG A 22 31.44 -8.45 -5.67
CA ARG A 22 32.63 -7.60 -5.82
C ARG A 22 32.40 -6.15 -5.39
N SER A 23 31.14 -5.73 -5.26
CA SER A 23 30.75 -4.36 -4.94
C SER A 23 29.76 -4.38 -3.79
N LYS A 24 30.33 -4.43 -2.58
CA LYS A 24 29.60 -4.38 -1.32
C LYS A 24 30.42 -3.60 -0.30
N SER A 25 29.74 -2.85 0.55
CA SER A 25 30.36 -2.09 1.63
C SER A 25 29.57 -2.28 2.92
N ASN A 26 30.27 -2.26 4.04
CA ASN A 26 29.69 -2.46 5.36
C ASN A 26 29.98 -1.24 6.22
N ALA A 27 29.08 -0.93 7.14
CA ALA A 27 29.32 0.09 8.15
C ALA A 27 30.43 -0.39 9.11
N GLN A 28 31.21 0.57 9.61
CA GLN A 28 32.38 0.30 10.44
C GLN A 28 32.03 -0.49 11.72
N VAL A 29 30.84 -0.27 12.28
CA VAL A 29 30.31 -0.93 13.49
C VAL A 29 30.09 -2.45 13.29
N VAL A 30 29.82 -2.86 12.05
CA VAL A 30 29.48 -4.25 11.70
C VAL A 30 30.54 -4.92 10.81
N GLN A 31 31.63 -4.21 10.52
CA GLN A 31 32.69 -4.68 9.64
C GLN A 31 33.31 -5.98 10.17
N GLY A 32 33.43 -6.97 9.28
CA GLY A 32 33.97 -8.30 9.61
C GLY A 32 33.03 -9.23 10.38
N ARG A 33 31.90 -8.73 10.89
CA ARG A 33 30.90 -9.51 11.63
C ARG A 33 29.64 -9.77 10.81
N PHE A 34 29.20 -8.77 10.05
CA PHE A 34 27.99 -8.86 9.24
C PHE A 34 28.38 -8.99 7.77
N THR A 35 27.74 -9.90 7.06
CA THR A 35 27.95 -10.13 5.62
C THR A 35 26.61 -10.30 4.94
N ALA A 36 26.45 -9.75 3.73
CA ALA A 36 25.26 -9.98 2.93
C ALA A 36 25.57 -10.86 1.72
N SER A 37 24.62 -11.69 1.33
CA SER A 37 24.68 -12.50 0.11
C SER A 37 23.33 -12.50 -0.59
N LYS A 38 23.32 -12.60 -1.92
CA LYS A 38 22.10 -12.60 -2.73
C LYS A 38 22.02 -13.86 -3.58
N ASP A 39 20.87 -14.51 -3.55
CA ASP A 39 20.48 -15.58 -4.49
C ASP A 39 19.45 -15.03 -5.51
N ARG A 40 18.95 -15.85 -6.43
CA ARG A 40 18.02 -15.46 -7.51
C ARG A 40 16.79 -14.73 -6.99
N THR A 41 16.25 -15.13 -5.84
CA THR A 41 15.01 -14.58 -5.27
C THR A 41 15.19 -13.97 -3.88
N ASN A 42 16.24 -14.38 -3.15
CA ASN A 42 16.40 -14.06 -1.74
C ASN A 42 17.66 -13.23 -1.47
N PHE A 43 17.57 -12.35 -0.48
CA PHE A 43 18.69 -11.58 0.03
C PHE A 43 18.89 -11.90 1.50
N PHE A 44 20.11 -12.33 1.85
CA PHE A 44 20.44 -12.87 3.16
C PHE A 44 21.40 -11.93 3.90
N LEU A 45 21.20 -11.83 5.21
CA LEU A 45 22.13 -11.23 6.15
C LEU A 45 22.72 -12.33 7.03
N HIS A 46 24.03 -12.48 6.97
CA HIS A 46 24.81 -13.38 7.81
C HIS A 46 25.44 -12.57 8.92
N ILE A 47 25.15 -12.93 10.17
CA ILE A 47 25.68 -12.26 11.36
C ILE A 47 26.56 -13.26 12.10
N SER A 48 27.84 -12.92 12.23
CA SER A 48 28.82 -13.67 13.01
C SER A 48 29.14 -12.89 14.28
N GLN A 49 29.35 -13.61 15.39
CA GLN A 49 29.69 -13.01 16.69
C GLN A 49 28.63 -11.99 17.15
N LEU A 50 27.41 -12.48 17.36
CA LEU A 50 26.29 -11.71 17.92
C LEU A 50 26.68 -11.13 19.28
N LYS A 51 26.46 -9.83 19.44
CA LYS A 51 26.61 -9.11 20.70
C LYS A 51 25.26 -8.60 21.19
N PRO A 52 25.09 -8.31 22.48
CA PRO A 52 23.84 -7.75 23.02
C PRO A 52 23.40 -6.47 22.30
N GLU A 53 24.36 -5.65 21.86
CA GLU A 53 24.12 -4.38 21.18
C GLU A 53 23.58 -4.57 19.74
N ASP A 54 23.71 -5.77 19.18
CA ASP A 54 23.14 -6.09 17.86
C ASP A 54 21.64 -6.41 17.95
N SER A 55 21.02 -6.39 19.13
CA SER A 55 19.57 -6.61 19.30
C SER A 55 18.77 -5.46 18.71
N ALA A 56 18.35 -5.62 17.45
CA ALA A 56 17.66 -4.61 16.66
C ALA A 56 16.65 -5.24 15.70
N LEU A 57 15.76 -4.40 15.15
CA LEU A 57 14.95 -4.76 14.00
C LEU A 57 15.80 -4.60 12.72
N TYR A 58 15.80 -5.61 11.85
CA TYR A 58 16.60 -5.63 10.63
C TYR A 58 15.70 -5.51 9.39
N TYR A 59 16.02 -4.56 8.52
CA TYR A 59 15.25 -4.24 7.32
C TYR A 59 16.12 -4.39 6.06
N CYS A 60 15.52 -4.95 5.01
CA CYS A 60 16.10 -5.05 3.68
C CYS A 60 15.45 -4.02 2.76
N ALA A 61 16.25 -3.25 2.02
CA ALA A 61 15.78 -2.27 1.04
C ALA A 61 16.40 -2.50 -0.35
N ALA A 62 15.59 -2.48 -1.42
CA ALA A 62 16.05 -2.77 -2.78
C ALA A 62 16.81 -1.59 -3.42
N THR A 63 16.29 -0.37 -3.23
CA THR A 63 16.84 0.89 -3.72
C THR A 63 16.89 1.88 -2.57
N MET A 64 17.99 2.62 -2.43
CA MET A 64 18.08 3.73 -1.50
C MET A 64 18.48 4.95 -2.29
N SER A 65 17.56 5.45 -3.11
CA SER A 65 17.71 6.74 -3.78
C SER A 65 17.39 7.86 -2.79
N PHE A 66 18.27 8.13 -1.82
CA PHE A 66 18.19 9.35 -1.01
C PHE A 66 19.56 9.92 -0.67
N SER A 67 19.64 11.23 -0.91
CA SER A 67 20.62 12.19 -0.41
C SER A 67 20.83 12.01 1.10
N PHE A 68 22.10 12.03 1.53
CA PHE A 68 22.50 11.91 2.93
C PHE A 68 21.86 13.02 3.79
N GLY A 69 20.87 12.68 4.61
CA GLY A 69 20.26 13.52 5.63
C GLY A 69 19.88 12.69 6.87
N PRO A 70 19.90 13.26 8.09
CA PRO A 70 19.84 12.49 9.34
C PRO A 70 18.47 11.92 9.71
N ASP A 71 17.39 12.24 8.99
CA ASP A 71 16.07 11.65 9.19
C ASP A 71 15.74 10.64 8.08
N MET A 72 16.12 9.38 8.32
CA MET A 72 15.67 8.27 7.51
C MET A 72 14.32 7.76 8.01
N THR A 73 13.24 8.13 7.33
CA THR A 73 12.06 7.26 7.25
C THR A 73 12.18 6.42 5.97
N PRO A 74 12.15 5.09 6.04
CA PRO A 74 12.20 4.27 4.85
C PRO A 74 10.88 4.46 4.10
N ILE A 75 10.93 4.63 2.76
CA ILE A 75 9.72 4.59 1.90
C ILE A 75 8.89 3.33 2.19
N SER A 76 9.55 2.25 2.63
CA SER A 76 8.94 0.98 3.06
C SER A 76 7.99 1.08 4.26
N SER A 77 7.92 2.20 4.99
CA SER A 77 6.97 2.41 6.10
C SER A 77 5.91 3.47 5.78
N GLN A 78 5.86 4.01 4.56
CA GLN A 78 4.83 4.95 4.17
C GLN A 78 3.50 4.21 4.05
N LYS A 79 2.65 4.40 5.06
CA LYS A 79 1.24 4.00 4.99
C LYS A 79 0.58 4.85 3.92
N VAL A 80 -0.08 4.21 2.97
CA VAL A 80 -0.97 4.88 2.03
C VAL A 80 -2.33 4.99 2.71
N GLY A 81 -2.94 6.18 2.62
CA GLY A 81 -4.33 6.35 2.96
C GLY A 81 -5.17 5.76 1.83
N VAL A 82 -5.97 4.74 2.14
CA VAL A 82 -6.90 4.12 1.18
C VAL A 82 -8.31 4.55 1.57
N TYR A 83 -9.02 5.17 0.65
CA TYR A 83 -10.39 5.63 0.89
C TYR A 83 -11.31 5.13 -0.22
N LEU A 84 -12.35 4.37 0.12
CA LEU A 84 -13.41 4.04 -0.84
C LEU A 84 -14.48 5.12 -0.84
N GLN A 85 -14.81 5.57 -2.04
CA GLN A 85 -15.92 6.47 -2.31
C GLN A 85 -16.98 5.72 -3.11
N GLY A 86 -18.20 5.72 -2.58
CA GLY A 86 -19.36 5.16 -3.25
C GLY A 86 -19.83 6.02 -4.44
N PRO A 87 -20.72 5.47 -5.27
CA PRO A 87 -21.32 6.18 -6.40
C PRO A 87 -22.16 7.37 -5.93
N THR A 88 -22.30 8.36 -6.81
CA THR A 88 -23.26 9.44 -6.61
C THR A 88 -24.70 8.95 -6.85
N LEU A 89 -25.69 9.66 -6.27
CA LEU A 89 -27.12 9.33 -6.47
C LEU A 89 -27.56 9.34 -7.94
N GLN A 90 -26.85 10.05 -8.81
CA GLN A 90 -27.13 10.11 -10.23
C GLN A 90 -26.64 8.86 -10.97
N GLU A 91 -25.47 8.34 -10.60
CA GLU A 91 -24.88 7.12 -11.16
C GLU A 91 -25.61 5.85 -10.71
N LEU A 92 -26.21 5.88 -9.52
CA LEU A 92 -27.09 4.82 -9.01
C LEU A 92 -28.39 4.65 -9.82
N ARG A 93 -28.75 5.61 -10.68
CA ARG A 93 -29.94 5.52 -11.55
C ARG A 93 -29.64 4.87 -12.89
N THR A 94 -28.37 4.66 -13.21
CA THR A 94 -27.96 4.06 -14.48
C THR A 94 -28.15 2.54 -14.40
N ASP A 95 -28.89 1.98 -15.35
CA ASP A 95 -29.20 0.55 -15.39
C ASP A 95 -28.04 -0.19 -16.08
N GLY A 96 -27.09 -0.71 -15.28
CA GLY A 96 -25.94 -1.45 -15.81
C GLY A 96 -24.83 -1.64 -14.79
N THR A 97 -23.95 -0.64 -14.67
CA THR A 97 -22.80 -0.68 -13.74
C THR A 97 -22.77 0.52 -12.83
N VAL A 98 -22.37 0.27 -11.59
CA VAL A 98 -22.25 1.25 -10.52
C VAL A 98 -20.75 1.54 -10.32
N PRO A 99 -20.28 2.77 -10.55
CA PRO A 99 -18.88 3.11 -10.36
C PRO A 99 -18.57 3.25 -8.86
N VAL A 100 -17.43 2.69 -8.46
CA VAL A 100 -16.85 2.84 -7.13
C VAL A 100 -15.43 3.36 -7.31
N THR A 101 -15.04 4.36 -6.53
CA THR A 101 -13.72 5.00 -6.66
C THR A 101 -12.88 4.72 -5.42
N CYS A 102 -11.66 4.22 -5.63
CA CYS A 102 -10.65 4.07 -4.58
C CYS A 102 -9.65 5.23 -4.70
N LEU A 103 -9.62 6.09 -3.69
CA LEU A 103 -8.69 7.20 -3.59
C LEU A 103 -7.50 6.78 -2.71
N LEU A 104 -6.32 6.79 -3.32
CA LEU A 104 -5.04 6.59 -2.65
C LEU A 104 -4.38 7.94 -2.39
N VAL A 105 -3.85 8.11 -1.18
CA VAL A 105 -3.10 9.30 -0.79
C VAL A 105 -1.79 8.86 -0.15
N GLY A 106 -0.66 9.29 -0.71
CA GLY A 106 0.66 8.90 -0.24
C GLY A 106 1.74 9.87 -0.70
N LEU A 107 3.00 9.62 -0.33
CA LEU A 107 4.14 10.43 -0.80
C LEU A 107 4.73 9.88 -2.10
N SER A 108 4.61 8.57 -2.36
CA SER A 108 4.99 7.93 -3.61
C SER A 108 4.05 6.77 -3.91
N LEU A 109 3.20 6.90 -4.93
CA LEU A 109 2.18 5.89 -5.26
C LEU A 109 2.63 4.89 -6.35
N GLY A 110 3.75 5.17 -7.05
CA GLY A 110 4.22 4.35 -8.18
C GLY A 110 4.65 2.92 -7.86
N ASP A 111 4.88 2.59 -6.59
CA ASP A 111 5.29 1.24 -6.13
C ASP A 111 4.15 0.40 -5.54
N PHE A 112 2.92 0.92 -5.58
CA PHE A 112 1.73 0.25 -5.09
C PHE A 112 0.97 -0.41 -6.23
N SER A 113 0.42 -1.59 -5.95
CA SER A 113 -0.46 -2.32 -6.85
C SER A 113 -1.84 -2.43 -6.22
N VAL A 114 -2.86 -2.06 -6.98
CA VAL A 114 -4.26 -2.07 -6.52
C VAL A 114 -4.98 -3.27 -7.10
N SER A 115 -5.71 -3.99 -6.25
CA SER A 115 -6.55 -5.13 -6.59
C SER A 115 -7.95 -4.92 -6.06
N TRP A 116 -8.96 -5.15 -6.90
CA TRP A 116 -10.36 -5.05 -6.51
C TRP A 116 -10.92 -6.43 -6.17
N LYS A 117 -11.69 -6.52 -5.09
CA LYS A 117 -12.44 -7.74 -4.74
C LYS A 117 -13.93 -7.42 -4.59
N VAL A 118 -14.76 -8.28 -5.15
CA VAL A 118 -16.22 -8.26 -4.97
C VAL A 118 -16.60 -9.55 -4.24
N ASP A 119 -17.17 -9.40 -3.04
CA ASP A 119 -17.50 -10.48 -2.12
C ASP A 119 -16.31 -11.40 -1.79
N GLY A 120 -15.10 -10.83 -1.74
CA GLY A 120 -13.86 -11.57 -1.49
C GLY A 120 -13.24 -12.22 -2.74
N VAL A 121 -13.92 -12.19 -3.90
CA VAL A 121 -13.40 -12.71 -5.16
C VAL A 121 -12.69 -11.58 -5.92
N VAL A 122 -11.44 -11.80 -6.33
CA VAL A 122 -10.66 -10.84 -7.12
C VAL A 122 -11.35 -10.61 -8.48
N ALA A 123 -11.65 -9.35 -8.80
CA ALA A 123 -12.30 -8.98 -10.05
C ALA A 123 -11.31 -9.04 -11.24
N SER A 124 -11.74 -9.65 -12.34
CA SER A 124 -10.91 -9.85 -13.55
C SER A 124 -10.86 -8.62 -14.48
N GLN A 125 -11.79 -7.68 -14.37
CA GLN A 125 -11.75 -6.38 -15.05
C GLN A 125 -11.15 -5.34 -14.10
N GLY A 126 -9.83 -5.15 -14.15
CA GLY A 126 -9.14 -4.18 -13.31
C GLY A 126 -9.65 -2.75 -13.52
N GLY A 127 -9.76 -1.99 -12.44
CA GLY A 127 -10.17 -0.59 -12.48
C GLY A 127 -9.26 0.25 -13.37
N VAL A 128 -9.83 1.25 -14.05
CA VAL A 128 -9.05 2.16 -14.89
C VAL A 128 -8.08 2.92 -13.98
N THR A 129 -6.79 2.83 -14.27
CA THR A 129 -5.71 3.44 -13.48
C THR A 129 -5.26 4.74 -14.17
N PRO A 130 -5.78 5.91 -13.80
CA PRO A 130 -5.21 7.17 -14.23
C PRO A 130 -3.85 7.38 -13.56
N THR A 131 -2.96 8.12 -14.23
CA THR A 131 -1.64 8.47 -13.69
C THR A 131 -1.78 9.22 -12.35
N PRO A 132 -0.93 8.92 -11.34
CA PRO A 132 -0.94 9.64 -10.07
C PRO A 132 -0.81 11.16 -10.29
N LYS A 133 -1.60 11.93 -9.53
CA LYS A 133 -1.55 13.39 -9.55
C LYS A 133 -0.64 13.89 -8.44
N ASP A 134 0.37 14.65 -8.83
CA ASP A 134 1.27 15.34 -7.90
C ASP A 134 0.62 16.60 -7.34
N HIS A 135 0.84 16.86 -6.04
CA HIS A 135 0.39 18.06 -5.35
C HIS A 135 1.59 18.90 -4.88
N SER A 136 1.39 20.21 -4.73
CA SER A 136 2.42 21.15 -4.30
C SER A 136 2.94 20.91 -2.88
N ASN A 137 2.20 20.17 -2.06
CA ASN A 137 2.60 19.74 -0.72
C ASN A 137 3.55 18.53 -0.72
N GLY A 138 3.95 18.03 -1.90
CA GLY A 138 4.82 16.85 -2.04
C GLY A 138 4.09 15.51 -1.87
N THR A 139 2.76 15.50 -1.78
CA THR A 139 1.96 14.27 -1.80
C THR A 139 1.46 13.93 -3.20
N GLN A 140 1.20 12.66 -3.43
CA GLN A 140 0.60 12.11 -4.64
C GLN A 140 -0.79 11.57 -4.30
N THR A 141 -1.72 11.74 -5.23
CA THR A 141 -3.05 11.13 -5.14
C THR A 141 -3.37 10.34 -6.39
N GLU A 142 -3.95 9.16 -6.24
CA GLU A 142 -4.37 8.30 -7.35
C GLU A 142 -5.82 7.87 -7.14
N GLN A 143 -6.64 8.00 -8.17
CA GLN A 143 -8.06 7.65 -8.12
C GLN A 143 -8.32 6.48 -9.07
N ILE A 144 -8.56 5.30 -8.54
CA ILE A 144 -8.86 4.11 -9.34
C ILE A 144 -10.36 3.92 -9.37
N MET A 145 -10.96 3.95 -10.57
CA MET A 145 -12.40 3.71 -10.74
C MET A 145 -12.67 2.26 -11.13
N PHE A 146 -13.62 1.62 -10.45
CA PHE A 146 -14.06 0.25 -10.71
C PHE A 146 -15.58 0.19 -10.91
N ASN A 147 -16.01 -0.45 -12.00
CA ASN A 147 -17.41 -0.57 -12.36
C ASN A 147 -17.98 -1.88 -11.83
N VAL A 148 -18.75 -1.81 -10.75
CA VAL A 148 -19.44 -2.96 -10.16
C VAL A 148 -20.72 -3.23 -10.96
N SER A 149 -21.09 -4.49 -11.16
CA SER A 149 -22.40 -4.83 -11.74
C SER A 149 -23.53 -4.32 -10.85
N ALA A 150 -24.56 -3.69 -11.42
CA ALA A 150 -25.73 -3.26 -10.66
C ALA A 150 -26.40 -4.43 -9.91
N ARG A 151 -26.34 -5.66 -10.45
CA ARG A 151 -26.85 -6.86 -9.77
C ARG A 151 -26.10 -7.16 -8.48
N ASP A 152 -24.77 -7.10 -8.54
CA ASP A 152 -23.91 -7.35 -7.39
C ASP A 152 -24.04 -6.25 -6.34
N TRP A 153 -24.18 -5.01 -6.81
CA TRP A 153 -24.42 -3.84 -5.96
C TRP A 153 -25.76 -3.91 -5.22
N HIS A 154 -26.86 -4.16 -5.93
CA HIS A 154 -28.20 -4.31 -5.33
C HIS A 154 -28.33 -5.59 -4.49
N ALA A 155 -27.49 -6.59 -4.73
CA ALA A 155 -27.35 -7.77 -3.88
C ALA A 155 -26.55 -7.50 -2.59
N HIS A 156 -26.14 -6.25 -2.33
CA HIS A 156 -25.37 -5.84 -1.16
C HIS A 156 -24.03 -6.58 -1.02
N LYS A 157 -23.44 -6.97 -2.16
CA LYS A 157 -22.13 -7.61 -2.14
C LYS A 157 -21.08 -6.60 -1.68
N ARG A 158 -20.18 -7.05 -0.82
CA ARG A 158 -19.08 -6.26 -0.28
C ARG A 158 -18.06 -5.95 -1.37
N VAL A 159 -17.63 -4.70 -1.48
CA VAL A 159 -16.58 -4.29 -2.42
C VAL A 159 -15.37 -3.83 -1.62
N SER A 160 -14.19 -4.32 -1.99
CA SER A 160 -12.94 -3.91 -1.34
C SER A 160 -11.85 -3.54 -2.32
N CYS A 161 -11.08 -2.53 -1.94
CA CYS A 161 -9.88 -2.07 -2.63
C CYS A 161 -8.68 -2.51 -1.78
N GLU A 162 -7.93 -3.49 -2.29
CA GLU A 162 -6.72 -3.98 -1.66
C GLU A 162 -5.50 -3.36 -2.33
N VAL A 163 -4.67 -2.70 -1.54
CA VAL A 163 -3.46 -2.02 -1.97
C VAL A 163 -2.27 -2.77 -1.42
N LYS A 164 -1.43 -3.28 -2.33
CA LYS A 164 -0.25 -4.06 -2.00
C LYS A 164 1.00 -3.32 -2.44
N GLN A 165 1.89 -3.08 -1.49
CA GLN A 165 3.20 -2.51 -1.79
C GLN A 165 4.13 -3.61 -2.32
N ARG A 166 4.96 -3.30 -3.32
CA ARG A 166 5.97 -4.27 -3.83
C ARG A 166 6.96 -4.77 -2.77
N CYS A 167 7.25 -3.95 -1.76
CA CYS A 167 8.28 -4.23 -0.75
C CYS A 167 7.72 -4.63 0.62
N SER A 168 6.41 -4.65 0.82
CA SER A 168 5.79 -5.01 2.10
C SER A 168 4.85 -6.20 1.94
N SER A 169 4.88 -7.12 2.90
CA SER A 169 3.90 -8.19 3.03
C SER A 169 2.55 -7.70 3.57
N GLN A 170 2.49 -6.46 4.06
CA GLN A 170 1.28 -5.86 4.61
C GLN A 170 0.45 -5.24 3.46
N ALA A 171 -0.74 -5.79 3.26
CA ALA A 171 -1.75 -5.19 2.39
C ALA A 171 -2.62 -4.22 3.20
N GLN A 172 -2.93 -3.07 2.62
CA GLN A 172 -3.94 -2.16 3.17
C GLN A 172 -5.24 -2.39 2.41
N GLU A 173 -6.32 -2.70 3.12
CA GLU A 173 -7.63 -2.97 2.53
C GLU A 173 -8.66 -2.08 3.21
N GLU A 174 -9.46 -1.38 2.39
CA GLU A 174 -10.60 -0.61 2.86
C GLU A 174 -11.88 -1.26 2.31
N LEU A 175 -12.88 -1.42 3.18
CA LEU A 175 -14.13 -2.13 2.89
C LEU A 175 -15.27 -1.14 2.69
N PHE A 176 -16.02 -1.29 1.61
CA PHE A 176 -17.26 -0.57 1.41
C PHE A 176 -18.45 -1.53 1.47
N TYR A 177 -19.42 -1.16 2.30
CA TYR A 177 -20.72 -1.84 2.40
C TYR A 177 -21.76 -1.00 1.68
N PRO A 178 -22.36 -1.50 0.58
CA PRO A 178 -23.48 -0.82 -0.05
C PRO A 178 -24.59 -0.55 0.98
N PRO A 179 -25.08 0.70 1.09
CA PRO A 179 -26.13 1.02 2.05
C PRO A 179 -27.40 0.22 1.72
N ASN A 180 -28.01 -0.38 2.74
CA ASN A 180 -29.23 -1.16 2.58
C ASN A 180 -30.42 -0.24 2.28
N THR A 181 -30.70 -0.03 1.00
CA THR A 181 -31.78 0.87 0.54
C THR A 181 -33.19 0.30 0.78
N SER A 182 -33.32 -0.96 1.24
CA SER A 182 -34.63 -1.53 1.62
C SER A 182 -35.29 -0.81 2.81
N LEU A 183 -34.52 -0.03 3.59
CA LEU A 183 -35.01 0.83 4.67
C LEU A 183 -35.41 2.25 4.21
N CYS A 184 -35.04 2.67 3.00
CA CYS A 184 -35.52 3.91 2.39
C CYS A 184 -36.70 3.65 1.46
N LYS A 185 -37.72 2.91 1.92
CA LYS A 185 -39.05 3.05 1.33
C LYS A 185 -39.53 4.46 1.69
N LYS A 186 -39.69 5.32 0.68
CA LYS A 186 -40.43 6.57 0.81
C LYS A 186 -41.80 6.24 1.44
N ASN A 187 -41.98 6.51 2.73
CA ASN A 187 -43.30 6.77 3.27
C ASN A 187 -43.75 8.10 2.66
N VAL A 188 -44.36 8.02 1.49
CA VAL A 188 -45.18 9.12 0.98
C VAL A 188 -46.38 9.16 1.91
N ILE A 189 -46.33 10.05 2.90
CA ILE A 189 -47.52 10.47 3.63
C ILE A 189 -48.40 11.14 2.57
N LYS A 190 -49.42 10.43 2.08
CA LYS A 190 -50.51 11.06 1.35
C LYS A 190 -51.26 11.90 2.38
N THR A 191 -51.06 13.20 2.33
CA THR A 191 -51.99 14.14 2.97
C THR A 191 -53.21 14.18 2.05
N GLU A 192 -54.31 13.57 2.48
CA GLU A 192 -55.62 13.82 1.88
C GLU A 192 -56.04 15.25 2.25
N MET A 193 -56.38 16.04 1.23
CA MET A 193 -57.28 17.19 1.31
C MET A 193 -58.37 16.98 0.26
#